data_AF-A0A423NU11-F1
#
_entry.id   AF-A0A423NU11-F1
#
_cell.length_a   1.000
_cell.length_b   1.000
_cell.length_c   1.000
_cell.angle_alpha   90.00
_cell.angle_beta   90.00
_cell.angle_gamma   90.00
#
_symmetry.space_group_name_H-M   'P 1'
#
loop_
_entity.id
_entity.type
_entity.pdbx_description
1 polymer ?
#
loop_
_entity_poly.entity_id
_entity_poly.type
_entity_poly.pdbx_seq_one_letter_code
_entity_poly.pdbx_strand_id
1 'polypeptide(L)'
;MSLKFTVLLMSLIAVPFTAQAQMKLTSGYILILYENADFDLANAKGCNRPDLYQDFTLALEDALQHIPNAKHDKIPALMRNLKAETEDTYNVLGFENPAHQAEQQASCPENMKNLTERLADLNRWVLES
;
A
#
# COMPACT_ATOMS: atom_id res chain seq x y z
N MET A 1 -64.34 -13.82 2.37
CA MET A 1 -63.59 -12.67 1.85
C MET A 1 -62.15 -12.78 2.32
N SER A 2 -61.22 -12.92 1.38
CA SER A 2 -59.77 -13.02 1.60
C SER A 2 -59.20 -11.61 1.56
N LEU A 3 -58.38 -11.23 2.54
CA LEU A 3 -57.48 -10.09 2.41
C LEU A 3 -56.11 -10.50 2.96
N LYS A 4 -55.18 -10.46 2.02
CA LYS A 4 -53.83 -10.99 2.07
C LYS A 4 -52.96 -10.10 2.95
N PHE A 5 -52.33 -10.68 3.99
CA PHE A 5 -51.16 -10.08 4.63
C PHE A 5 -49.94 -10.44 3.79
N THR A 6 -49.55 -9.55 2.88
CA THR A 6 -48.25 -9.61 2.22
C THR A 6 -47.46 -8.41 2.69
N VAL A 7 -46.65 -8.58 3.73
CA VAL A 7 -45.72 -7.54 4.18
C VAL A 7 -44.32 -8.14 4.26
N LEU A 8 -43.49 -7.64 3.34
CA LEU A 8 -42.04 -7.57 3.34
C LEU A 8 -41.25 -8.84 3.71
N LEU A 9 -40.90 -9.60 2.66
CA LEU A 9 -39.66 -10.37 2.62
C LEU A 9 -38.83 -9.86 1.44
N MET A 10 -38.27 -8.66 1.56
CA MET A 10 -37.26 -8.14 0.64
C MET A 10 -36.16 -7.50 1.47
N SER A 11 -34.92 -7.71 1.04
CA SER A 11 -33.68 -7.13 1.59
C SER A 11 -32.90 -7.98 2.62
N LEU A 12 -32.82 -9.28 2.40
CA LEU A 12 -31.68 -10.07 2.89
C LEU A 12 -31.05 -10.73 1.67
N ILE A 13 -29.71 -10.67 1.56
CA ILE A 13 -28.87 -11.25 0.50
C ILE A 13 -28.61 -10.33 -0.70
N ALA A 14 -27.86 -9.24 -0.48
CA ALA A 14 -27.06 -8.62 -1.55
C ALA A 14 -25.73 -8.04 -1.04
N VAL A 15 -25.27 -8.44 0.15
CA VAL A 15 -24.08 -7.85 0.80
C VAL A 15 -22.79 -8.69 0.69
N PRO A 16 -22.77 -10.02 0.43
CA PRO A 16 -21.48 -10.73 0.44
C PRO A 16 -20.68 -10.59 -0.87
N PHE A 17 -21.34 -10.38 -2.02
CA PHE A 17 -20.66 -10.40 -3.31
C PHE A 17 -19.90 -9.11 -3.63
N THR A 18 -20.40 -7.95 -3.20
CA THR A 18 -19.72 -6.66 -3.41
C THR A 18 -18.49 -6.54 -2.52
N ALA A 19 -18.58 -6.98 -1.25
CA ALA A 19 -17.46 -6.98 -0.31
C ALA A 19 -16.31 -7.88 -0.78
N GLN A 20 -16.61 -9.10 -1.26
CA GLN A 20 -15.57 -10.01 -1.78
C GLN A 20 -14.91 -9.48 -3.07
N ALA A 21 -15.67 -8.87 -3.97
CA ALA A 21 -15.13 -8.26 -5.18
C ALA A 21 -14.25 -7.03 -4.87
N GLN A 22 -14.69 -6.20 -3.92
CA GLN A 22 -13.91 -5.05 -3.43
C GLN A 22 -12.63 -5.49 -2.70
N MET A 23 -12.68 -6.53 -1.87
CA MET A 23 -11.49 -7.10 -1.22
C MET A 23 -10.48 -7.66 -2.24
N LYS A 24 -10.94 -8.28 -3.33
CA LYS A 24 -10.06 -8.83 -4.37
C LYS A 24 -9.38 -7.73 -5.19
N LEU A 25 -10.08 -6.64 -5.49
CA LEU A 25 -9.51 -5.46 -6.17
C LEU A 25 -8.50 -4.73 -5.27
N THR A 26 -8.81 -4.58 -3.98
CA THR A 26 -7.94 -3.89 -3.02
C THR A 26 -6.70 -4.71 -2.63
N SER A 27 -6.83 -6.04 -2.54
CA SER A 27 -5.66 -6.93 -2.39
C SER A 27 -4.70 -6.84 -3.59
N GLY A 28 -5.24 -6.68 -4.80
CA GLY A 28 -4.45 -6.43 -6.01
C GLY A 28 -3.74 -5.07 -5.98
N TYR A 29 -4.39 -4.05 -5.42
CA TYR A 29 -3.79 -2.74 -5.26
C TYR A 29 -2.62 -2.73 -4.25
N ILE A 30 -2.73 -3.44 -3.13
CA ILE A 30 -1.62 -3.57 -2.16
C ILE A 30 -0.40 -4.26 -2.80
N LEU A 31 -0.62 -5.26 -3.65
CA LEU A 31 0.46 -5.90 -4.40
C LEU A 31 1.15 -4.91 -5.36
N ILE A 32 0.38 -4.07 -6.06
CA ILE A 32 0.94 -3.00 -6.91
C ILE A 32 1.75 -2.00 -6.06
N LEU A 33 1.25 -1.64 -4.87
CA LEU A 33 1.99 -0.76 -3.97
C LEU A 33 3.30 -1.40 -3.51
N TYR A 34 3.30 -2.69 -3.16
CA TYR A 34 4.50 -3.43 -2.82
C TYR A 34 5.51 -3.46 -3.99
N GLU A 35 5.05 -3.73 -5.22
CA GLU A 35 5.91 -3.81 -6.41
C GLU A 35 6.63 -2.49 -6.75
N ASN A 36 6.15 -1.35 -6.26
CA ASN A 36 6.77 -0.05 -6.48
C ASN A 36 7.39 0.55 -5.20
N ALA A 37 7.31 -0.18 -4.08
CA ALA A 37 7.68 0.35 -2.77
C ALA A 37 9.20 0.59 -2.66
N ASP A 38 10.03 -0.18 -3.36
CA ASP A 38 11.48 -0.03 -3.35
C ASP A 38 11.90 1.34 -3.89
N PHE A 39 11.31 1.77 -5.01
CA PHE A 39 11.55 3.08 -5.60
C PHE A 39 11.06 4.22 -4.70
N ASP A 40 9.85 4.10 -4.15
CA ASP A 40 9.29 5.12 -3.27
C ASP A 40 10.12 5.28 -1.99
N LEU A 41 10.52 4.16 -1.37
CA LEU A 41 11.35 4.14 -0.17
C LEU A 41 12.78 4.63 -0.44
N ALA A 42 13.36 4.29 -1.60
CA ALA A 42 14.67 4.80 -2.01
C ALA A 42 14.64 6.33 -2.15
N ASN A 43 13.57 6.88 -2.72
CA ASN A 43 13.37 8.32 -2.80
C ASN A 43 13.14 8.95 -1.42
N ALA A 44 12.38 8.33 -0.52
CA ALA A 44 12.22 8.82 0.85
C ALA A 44 13.57 8.91 1.57
N LYS A 45 14.40 7.88 1.43
CA LYS A 45 15.77 7.85 1.96
C LYS A 45 16.65 8.95 1.33
N GLY A 46 16.67 9.05 0.00
CA GLY A 46 17.44 10.05 -0.74
C GLY A 46 17.03 11.49 -0.46
N CYS A 47 15.75 11.72 -0.24
CA CYS A 47 15.17 13.02 0.12
C CYS A 47 15.25 13.35 1.62
N ASN A 48 15.97 12.55 2.41
CA ASN A 48 16.11 12.71 3.85
C ASN A 48 14.76 12.79 4.59
N ARG A 49 13.84 11.89 4.24
CA ARG A 49 12.52 11.70 4.87
C ARG A 49 12.44 10.34 5.56
N PRO A 50 13.21 10.12 6.64
CA PRO A 50 13.19 8.86 7.38
C PRO A 50 11.84 8.60 8.06
N ASP A 51 11.08 9.66 8.35
CA ASP A 51 9.71 9.60 8.85
C ASP A 51 8.79 8.88 7.85
N LEU A 52 8.73 9.36 6.61
CA LEU A 52 7.88 8.75 5.57
C LEU A 52 8.34 7.34 5.20
N TYR A 53 9.65 7.10 5.19
CA TYR A 53 10.19 5.76 4.98
C TYR A 53 9.64 4.78 6.00
N GLN A 54 9.71 5.14 7.28
CA GLN A 54 9.27 4.28 8.38
C GLN A 54 7.75 4.08 8.36
N ASP A 55 6.99 5.17 8.26
CA ASP A 55 5.52 5.13 8.28
C ASP A 55 4.97 4.29 7.12
N PHE A 56 5.53 4.45 5.91
CA PHE A 56 5.11 3.65 4.76
C PHE A 56 5.47 2.17 4.91
N THR A 57 6.67 1.86 5.40
CA THR A 57 7.08 0.46 5.61
C THR A 57 6.15 -0.23 6.61
N LEU A 58 5.79 0.45 7.71
CA LEU A 58 4.88 -0.08 8.72
C LEU A 58 3.46 -0.24 8.17
N ALA A 59 2.93 0.77 7.48
CA ALA A 59 1.60 0.71 6.89
C ALA A 59 1.50 -0.38 5.81
N LEU A 60 2.56 -0.58 5.02
CA LEU A 60 2.61 -1.63 4.00
C LEU A 60 2.65 -3.02 4.63
N GLU A 61 3.48 -3.22 5.65
CA GLU A 61 3.53 -4.50 6.38
C GLU A 61 2.16 -4.82 7.00
N ASP A 62 1.55 -3.86 7.68
CA ASP A 62 0.22 -4.01 8.27
C ASP A 62 -0.85 -4.30 7.21
N ALA A 63 -0.77 -3.61 6.07
CA ALA A 63 -1.69 -3.84 4.97
C ALA A 63 -1.57 -5.28 4.42
N LEU A 64 -0.34 -5.78 4.26
CA LEU A 64 -0.10 -7.16 3.81
C LEU A 64 -0.68 -8.19 4.80
N GLN A 65 -0.68 -7.91 6.11
CA GLN A 65 -1.24 -8.80 7.14
C GLN A 65 -2.77 -8.93 7.03
N HIS A 66 -3.46 -7.88 6.60
CA HIS A 66 -4.92 -7.89 6.50
C HIS A 66 -5.42 -8.52 5.19
N ILE A 67 -4.54 -8.88 4.24
CA ILE A 67 -4.94 -9.51 2.98
C ILE A 67 -5.56 -10.90 3.27
N PRO A 68 -6.83 -11.14 2.90
CA PRO A 68 -7.47 -12.43 3.12
C PRO A 68 -6.78 -13.54 2.31
N ASN A 69 -6.54 -14.69 2.94
CA ASN A 69 -5.91 -15.86 2.33
C ASN A 69 -4.44 -15.66 1.89
N ALA A 70 -3.78 -14.58 2.34
CA ALA A 70 -2.35 -14.42 2.16
C ALA A 70 -1.56 -15.38 3.07
N LYS A 71 -0.38 -15.78 2.62
CA LYS A 71 0.58 -16.54 3.43
C LYS A 71 1.32 -15.59 4.36
N HIS A 72 0.73 -15.27 5.50
CA HIS A 72 1.27 -14.30 6.45
C HIS A 72 2.68 -14.67 6.98
N ASP A 73 3.02 -15.96 6.98
CA ASP A 73 4.37 -16.45 7.30
C ASP A 73 5.46 -15.95 6.32
N LYS A 74 5.07 -15.51 5.12
CA LYS A 74 5.99 -14.97 4.11
C LYS A 74 6.21 -13.47 4.23
N ILE A 75 5.34 -12.74 4.93
CA ILE A 75 5.43 -11.28 5.03
C ILE A 75 6.79 -10.81 5.59
N PRO A 76 7.35 -11.41 6.66
CA PRO A 76 8.67 -11.00 7.15
C PRO A 76 9.80 -11.18 6.11
N ALA A 77 9.68 -12.17 5.22
CA ALA A 77 10.65 -12.36 4.14
C ALA A 77 10.47 -11.33 3.02
N LEU A 78 9.22 -11.01 2.66
CA LEU A 78 8.90 -9.95 1.69
C LEU A 78 9.45 -8.60 2.17
N MET A 79 9.19 -8.21 3.42
CA MET A 79 9.68 -6.93 3.95
C MET A 79 11.22 -6.86 4.01
N ARG A 80 11.90 -7.99 4.26
CA ARG A 80 13.38 -8.03 4.18
C ARG A 80 13.89 -7.88 2.75
N ASN A 81 13.23 -8.51 1.77
CA ASN A 81 13.60 -8.38 0.38
C ASN A 81 13.38 -6.96 -0.12
N LEU A 82 12.22 -6.37 0.19
CA LEU A 82 11.92 -4.98 -0.12
C LEU A 82 12.99 -4.02 0.42
N LYS A 83 13.47 -4.24 1.65
CA LYS A 83 14.58 -3.44 2.20
C LYS A 83 15.86 -3.58 1.37
N ALA A 84 16.21 -4.79 0.94
CA ALA A 84 17.40 -5.00 0.10
C ALA A 84 17.24 -4.34 -1.27
N GLU A 85 16.09 -4.52 -1.92
CA GLU A 85 15.75 -3.89 -3.20
C GLU A 85 15.77 -2.36 -3.09
N THR A 86 15.28 -1.81 -1.98
CA THR A 86 15.33 -0.36 -1.70
C THR A 86 16.77 0.16 -1.63
N GLU A 87 17.68 -0.58 -1.01
CA GLU A 87 19.10 -0.20 -0.94
C GLU A 87 19.75 -0.24 -2.33
N ASP A 88 19.45 -1.29 -3.11
CA ASP A 88 19.93 -1.40 -4.50
C ASP A 88 19.40 -0.25 -5.36
N THR A 89 18.10 0.04 -5.28
CA THR A 89 17.46 1.14 -6.01
C THR A 89 17.99 2.50 -5.56
N TYR A 90 18.24 2.72 -4.27
CA TYR A 90 18.89 3.94 -3.76
C TYR A 90 20.27 4.18 -4.40
N ASN A 91 21.07 3.12 -4.52
CA ASN A 91 22.39 3.20 -5.16
C ASN A 91 22.27 3.43 -6.67
N VAL A 92 21.36 2.73 -7.35
CA VAL A 92 21.11 2.89 -8.81
C VAL A 92 20.63 4.29 -9.15
N LEU A 93 19.75 4.87 -8.32
CA LEU A 93 19.30 6.25 -8.49
C LEU A 93 20.43 7.26 -8.28
N GLY A 94 21.51 6.85 -7.63
CA GLY A 94 22.74 7.63 -7.47
C GLY A 94 22.66 8.66 -6.35
N PHE A 95 21.81 8.47 -5.34
CA PHE A 95 21.67 9.40 -4.21
C PHE A 95 22.94 9.53 -3.36
N GLU A 96 23.82 8.53 -3.42
CA GLU A 96 25.15 8.58 -2.82
C GLU A 96 26.16 9.41 -3.65
N ASN A 97 25.85 9.73 -4.90
CA ASN A 97 26.71 10.49 -5.79
C ASN A 97 26.45 12.00 -5.66
N PRO A 98 27.39 12.80 -5.11
CA PRO A 98 27.20 14.24 -4.92
C PRO A 98 26.94 15.00 -6.23
N ALA A 99 27.37 14.46 -7.38
CA ALA A 99 27.19 15.09 -8.68
C ALA A 99 25.73 15.14 -9.15
N HIS A 100 24.89 14.20 -8.71
CA HIS A 100 23.48 14.11 -9.10
C HIS A 100 22.53 14.55 -7.99
N GLN A 101 23.06 14.87 -6.81
CA GLN A 101 22.28 15.16 -5.61
C GLN A 101 21.32 16.35 -5.80
N ALA A 102 21.71 17.39 -6.54
CA ALA A 102 20.85 18.56 -6.78
C ALA A 102 19.63 18.25 -7.68
N GLU A 103 19.82 17.43 -8.72
CA GLU A 103 18.76 17.01 -9.63
C GLU A 103 17.78 16.07 -8.92
N GLN A 104 18.30 15.14 -8.14
CA GLN A 104 17.51 14.24 -7.31
C GLN A 104 16.77 14.96 -6.18
N GLN A 105 17.38 15.99 -5.58
CA GLN A 105 16.69 16.83 -4.59
C GLN A 105 15.56 17.65 -5.21
N ALA A 106 15.66 18.01 -6.49
CA ALA A 106 14.61 18.73 -7.19
C ALA A 106 13.34 17.87 -7.43
N SER A 107 13.47 16.54 -7.54
CA SER A 107 12.33 15.62 -7.69
C SER A 107 11.68 15.24 -6.36
N CYS A 108 12.32 15.53 -5.22
CA CYS A 108 11.80 15.20 -3.89
C CYS A 108 10.37 15.67 -3.61
N PRO A 109 9.93 16.91 -3.96
CA PRO A 109 8.57 17.35 -3.66
C PRO A 109 7.50 16.44 -4.29
N GLU A 110 7.71 16.01 -5.54
CA GLU A 110 6.79 15.15 -6.26
C GLU A 110 6.82 13.72 -5.71
N ASN A 111 8.01 13.17 -5.51
CA ASN A 111 8.15 11.81 -4.97
C ASN A 111 7.56 11.70 -3.55
N MET A 112 7.75 12.72 -2.71
CA MET A 112 7.19 12.74 -1.35
C MET A 112 5.68 12.92 -1.35
N LYS A 113 5.14 13.67 -2.31
CA LYS A 113 3.69 13.78 -2.49
C LYS A 113 3.10 12.41 -2.84
N ASN A 114 3.64 11.72 -3.84
CA ASN A 114 3.15 10.40 -4.26
C ASN A 114 3.23 9.38 -3.12
N LEU A 115 4.35 9.34 -2.39
CA LEU A 115 4.51 8.46 -1.23
C LEU A 115 3.49 8.77 -0.12
N THR A 116 3.22 10.05 0.15
CA THR A 116 2.22 10.47 1.16
C THR A 116 0.81 10.05 0.75
N GLU A 117 0.46 10.18 -0.53
CA GLU A 117 -0.84 9.73 -1.06
C GLU A 117 -0.99 8.21 -0.93
N ARG A 118 0.04 7.44 -1.29
CA ARG A 118 0.04 5.98 -1.16
C ARG A 118 -0.02 5.53 0.31
N LEU A 119 0.66 6.23 1.22
CA LEU A 119 0.55 5.99 2.66
C LEU A 119 -0.88 6.20 3.15
N ALA A 120 -1.54 7.27 2.70
CA ALA A 120 -2.94 7.53 3.03
C ALA A 120 -3.86 6.43 2.51
N ASP A 121 -3.58 5.90 1.32
CA ASP A 121 -4.33 4.79 0.72
C ASP A 121 -4.16 3.48 1.50
N LEU A 122 -2.94 3.14 1.94
CA LEU A 122 -2.69 1.98 2.81
C LEU A 122 -3.45 2.09 4.14
N ASN A 123 -3.32 3.23 4.82
CA ASN A 123 -3.99 3.47 6.10
C ASN A 123 -5.51 3.40 5.99
N ARG A 124 -6.08 3.99 4.91
CA ARG A 124 -7.51 3.91 4.64
C ARG A 124 -7.96 2.48 4.43
N TRP A 125 -7.20 1.70 3.66
CA TRP A 125 -7.56 0.31 3.41
C TRP A 125 -7.56 -0.52 4.70
N VAL A 126 -6.55 -0.37 5.57
CA VAL A 126 -6.51 -1.08 6.87
C VAL A 126 -7.74 -0.75 7.74
N LEU A 127 -8.21 0.50 7.71
CA LEU A 127 -9.40 0.91 8.45
C LEU A 127 -10.71 0.34 7.85
N GLU A 128 -10.72 0.05 6.56
CA GLU A 128 -11.89 -0.42 5.81
C GLU A 128 -11.93 -1.95 5.63
N SER A 129 -10.82 -2.66 5.90
CA SER A 129 -10.66 -4.12 5.77
C SER A 129 -11.24 -4.89 6.95
#